data_AF-V4BB58-F1
#
_entry.id   AF-V4BB58-F1
#
_cell.length_a   1.000
_cell.length_b   1.000
_cell.length_c   1.000
_cell.angle_alpha   90.00
_cell.angle_beta   90.00
_cell.angle_gamma   90.00
#
_symmetry.space_group_name_H-M   'P 1'
#
loop_
_entity.id
_entity.type
_entity.pdbx_description
1 polymer ?
#
loop_
_entity_poly.entity_id
_entity_poly.type
_entity_poly.pdbx_seq_one_letter_code
_entity_poly.pdbx_strand_id
1 'polypeptide(L)'
;MTVISNLMLVIVVLCVVSLQVASPKPNLRTRKAVDAGKEDCYNITKDKWLYYEYLKLNLVKTEDECKPLCEKNNKCSTFWLQRYDISEDIKFFCVLQQKPIIFVAEDMNVEECKQNCAAMKECKTLMNYRRSCYLYDIEYSNIPADKFKQDTGSIVAQKTC
;
A
#
# COMPACT_ATOMS: atom_id res chain seq x y z
N MET A 1 53.10 -31.75 49.42
CA MET A 1 52.09 -32.63 48.81
C MET A 1 51.52 -31.92 47.59
N THR A 2 51.80 -32.52 46.43
CA THR A 2 51.09 -32.48 45.13
C THR A 2 49.79 -31.67 45.02
N VAL A 3 49.68 -30.90 43.94
CA VAL A 3 48.90 -31.20 42.70
C VAL A 3 48.96 -29.91 41.84
N ILE A 4 49.89 -29.80 40.90
CA ILE A 4 49.69 -30.02 39.43
C ILE A 4 48.28 -29.63 38.95
N SER A 5 48.12 -28.42 38.43
CA SER A 5 47.25 -28.10 37.29
C SER A 5 47.29 -26.60 37.02
N ASN A 6 48.28 -26.14 36.25
CA ASN A 6 48.25 -24.82 35.60
C ASN A 6 49.20 -24.81 34.39
N LEU A 7 49.11 -25.86 33.56
CA LEU A 7 49.86 -25.99 32.31
C LEU A 7 48.93 -26.03 31.08
N MET A 8 47.76 -25.38 31.16
CA MET A 8 46.79 -25.26 30.07
C MET A 8 46.33 -23.81 29.84
N LEU A 9 47.06 -22.82 30.36
CA LEU A 9 46.69 -21.41 30.23
C LEU A 9 47.78 -20.52 29.61
N VAL A 10 48.80 -21.13 28.98
CA VAL A 10 49.92 -20.40 28.34
C VAL A 10 50.09 -20.84 26.88
N ILE A 11 48.98 -21.11 26.18
CA ILE A 11 48.98 -21.31 24.71
C ILE A 11 47.97 -20.39 24.00
N VAL A 12 47.11 -19.67 24.74
CA VAL A 12 46.03 -18.87 24.13
C VAL A 12 46.44 -17.42 23.82
N VAL A 13 47.62 -16.97 24.24
CA VAL A 13 47.98 -15.53 24.19
C VAL A 13 49.04 -15.16 23.12
N LEU A 14 49.53 -16.11 22.31
CA LEU A 14 50.64 -15.86 21.37
C LEU A 14 50.38 -16.12 19.88
N CYS A 15 49.11 -16.05 19.43
CA CYS A 15 48.78 -15.99 17.99
C CYS A 15 47.98 -14.73 17.62
N VAL A 16 48.23 -13.62 18.32
CA VAL A 16 47.73 -12.29 17.98
C VAL A 16 48.78 -11.49 17.20
N VAL A 17 49.45 -12.10 16.22
CA VAL A 17 50.18 -11.33 15.20
C VAL A 17 50.25 -12.15 13.92
N SER A 18 49.81 -11.55 12.81
CA SER A 18 50.04 -12.00 11.43
C SER A 18 49.05 -13.01 10.85
N LEU A 19 47.84 -12.55 10.54
CA LEU A 19 47.14 -12.94 9.31
C LEU A 19 46.24 -11.77 8.88
N GLN A 20 46.88 -10.75 8.27
CA GLN A 20 46.22 -9.95 7.25
C GLN A 20 45.94 -10.87 6.06
N VAL A 21 44.80 -11.55 6.09
CA VAL A 21 44.26 -12.25 4.91
C VAL A 21 43.20 -11.35 4.33
N ALA A 22 43.41 -11.01 3.06
CA ALA A 22 42.54 -10.20 2.24
C ALA A 22 41.06 -10.53 2.49
N SER A 23 40.31 -9.49 2.84
CA SER A 23 38.85 -9.51 2.84
C SER A 23 38.38 -9.97 1.45
N PRO A 24 37.70 -11.13 1.30
CA PRO A 24 36.91 -11.35 0.12
C PRO A 24 35.76 -10.36 0.24
N LYS A 25 35.70 -9.38 -0.67
CA LYS A 25 34.47 -8.61 -0.91
C LYS A 25 33.30 -9.59 -0.85
N PRO A 26 32.26 -9.36 -0.02
CA PRO A 26 31.05 -10.13 -0.18
C PRO A 26 30.58 -9.82 -1.60
N ASN A 27 30.74 -10.80 -2.48
CA ASN A 27 30.10 -10.80 -3.76
C ASN A 27 28.62 -10.74 -3.40
N LEU A 28 28.05 -9.53 -3.45
CA LEU A 28 26.63 -9.29 -3.48
C LEU A 28 26.16 -9.97 -4.76
N ARG A 29 26.03 -11.28 -4.68
CA ARG A 29 25.25 -12.08 -5.58
C ARG A 29 23.85 -11.63 -5.26
N THR A 30 23.44 -10.54 -5.90
CA THR A 30 22.06 -10.12 -6.01
C THR A 30 21.35 -11.39 -6.45
N ARG A 31 20.67 -12.07 -5.51
CA ARG A 31 19.59 -12.96 -5.90
C ARG A 31 18.63 -12.00 -6.59
N LYS A 32 18.72 -11.92 -7.92
CA LYS A 32 17.56 -11.57 -8.73
C LYS A 32 16.50 -12.52 -8.20
N ALA A 33 15.55 -11.98 -7.45
CA ALA A 33 14.28 -12.65 -7.29
C ALA A 33 13.85 -12.94 -8.73
N VAL A 34 13.87 -14.22 -9.07
CA VAL A 34 13.19 -14.70 -10.26
C VAL A 34 11.73 -14.59 -9.87
N ASP A 35 11.15 -13.40 -10.03
CA ASP A 35 9.72 -13.29 -10.23
C ASP A 35 9.47 -13.98 -11.57
N ALA A 36 9.19 -15.29 -11.48
CA ALA A 36 8.67 -16.04 -12.60
C ALA A 36 7.44 -15.26 -13.10
N GLY A 37 7.56 -14.75 -14.33
CA GLY A 37 6.70 -13.72 -14.90
C GLY A 37 5.21 -13.94 -14.64
N LYS A 38 4.67 -13.21 -13.66
CA LYS A 38 3.30 -12.75 -13.77
C LYS A 38 3.35 -11.51 -14.65
N GLU A 39 2.73 -11.60 -15.81
CA GLU A 39 2.44 -10.43 -16.63
C GLU A 39 1.68 -9.43 -15.74
N ASP A 40 2.26 -8.25 -15.53
CA ASP A 40 1.60 -7.19 -14.76
C ASP A 40 0.50 -6.60 -15.65
N CYS A 41 -0.76 -6.92 -15.34
CA CYS A 41 -1.95 -6.47 -16.07
C CYS A 41 -2.24 -4.97 -15.92
N TYR A 42 -1.26 -4.17 -15.52
CA TYR A 42 -1.45 -2.78 -15.17
C TYR A 42 -0.39 -1.88 -15.80
N ASN A 43 -0.86 -0.89 -16.56
CA ASN A 43 -0.01 0.21 -17.00
C ASN A 43 -0.05 1.34 -15.94
N ILE A 44 1.06 1.52 -15.21
CA ILE A 44 1.16 2.44 -14.08
C ILE A 44 1.66 3.81 -14.54
N THR A 45 0.87 4.86 -14.26
CA THR A 45 1.32 6.24 -14.28
C THR A 45 1.64 6.72 -12.87
N LYS A 46 2.88 7.14 -12.64
CA LYS A 46 3.33 7.69 -11.35
C LYS A 46 3.01 9.17 -11.21
N ASP A 47 3.02 9.61 -9.95
CA ASP A 47 2.87 10.99 -9.50
C ASP A 47 1.59 11.67 -10.00
N LYS A 48 0.55 10.87 -10.19
CA LYS A 48 -0.78 11.32 -10.59
C LYS A 48 -1.81 10.92 -9.53
N TRP A 49 -2.72 11.84 -9.26
CA TRP A 49 -3.89 11.64 -8.42
C TRP A 49 -5.16 11.87 -9.23
N LEU A 50 -6.14 10.98 -9.10
CA LEU A 50 -7.48 11.14 -9.65
C LEU A 50 -8.39 11.83 -8.63
N TYR A 51 -8.74 13.08 -8.92
CA TYR A 51 -9.59 13.88 -8.06
C TYR A 51 -11.05 13.83 -8.52
N TYR A 52 -11.84 13.01 -7.84
CA TYR A 52 -13.30 13.06 -7.90
C TYR A 52 -13.84 13.59 -6.57
N GLU A 53 -14.82 14.50 -6.64
CA GLU A 53 -15.47 15.05 -5.46
C GLU A 53 -16.36 14.00 -4.80
N TYR A 54 -16.26 13.91 -3.46
CA TYR A 54 -17.20 13.14 -2.67
C TYR A 54 -18.56 13.86 -2.62
N LEU A 55 -19.64 13.10 -2.44
CA LEU A 55 -21.00 13.64 -2.37
C LEU A 55 -21.27 14.37 -1.07
N LYS A 56 -20.92 13.73 0.03
CA LYS A 56 -21.23 14.21 1.37
C LYS A 56 -20.26 13.64 2.39
N LEU A 57 -19.90 14.49 3.34
CA LEU A 57 -19.18 14.13 4.54
C LEU A 57 -20.16 14.14 5.72
N ASN A 58 -20.30 13.02 6.43
CA ASN A 58 -21.11 12.95 7.64
C ASN A 58 -20.25 12.46 8.81
N LEU A 59 -20.55 12.91 10.02
CA LEU A 59 -19.93 12.37 11.23
C LEU A 59 -20.81 11.26 11.77
N VAL A 60 -20.26 10.06 11.96
CA VAL A 60 -20.96 8.88 12.47
C VAL A 60 -20.18 8.26 13.64
N LYS A 61 -20.86 7.45 14.46
CA LYS A 61 -20.22 6.73 15.57
C LYS A 61 -19.73 5.35 15.17
N THR A 62 -20.33 4.73 14.15
CA THR A 62 -20.01 3.37 13.71
C THR A 62 -20.06 3.25 12.19
N GLU A 63 -19.51 2.17 11.66
CA GLU A 63 -19.62 1.81 10.25
C GLU A 63 -21.07 1.55 9.83
N ASP A 64 -21.83 0.87 10.68
CA ASP A 64 -23.24 0.53 10.44
C ASP A 64 -24.13 1.77 10.27
N GLU A 65 -23.72 2.92 10.81
CA GLU A 65 -24.41 4.19 10.59
C GLU A 65 -24.12 4.81 9.21
N CYS A 66 -22.99 4.49 8.57
CA CYS A 66 -22.59 5.09 7.28
C CYS A 66 -23.27 4.40 6.09
N LYS A 67 -23.37 3.07 6.11
CA LYS A 67 -24.01 2.29 5.05
C LYS A 67 -25.42 2.79 4.67
N PRO A 68 -26.38 2.96 5.61
CA PRO A 68 -27.71 3.44 5.27
C PRO A 68 -27.72 4.88 4.74
N LEU A 69 -26.70 5.70 5.03
CA LEU A 69 -26.58 7.04 4.46
C LEU A 69 -26.23 6.98 2.96
N CYS A 70 -25.39 6.02 2.56
CA CYS A 70 -25.11 5.76 1.16
C CYS A 70 -26.35 5.19 0.46
N GLU A 71 -26.98 4.16 1.02
CA GLU A 71 -28.14 3.47 0.41
C GLU A 71 -29.35 4.40 0.20
N LYS A 72 -29.56 5.39 1.09
CA LYS A 72 -30.62 6.40 0.95
C LYS A 72 -30.31 7.48 -0.10
N ASN A 73 -29.06 7.57 -0.56
CA ASN A 73 -28.62 8.55 -1.54
C ASN A 73 -28.47 7.88 -2.91
N ASN A 74 -29.37 8.17 -3.84
CA ASN A 74 -29.38 7.57 -5.18
C ASN A 74 -28.14 7.88 -6.05
N LYS A 75 -27.29 8.83 -5.64
CA LYS A 75 -26.02 9.13 -6.30
C LYS A 75 -24.82 8.40 -5.68
N CYS A 76 -24.99 7.85 -4.48
CA CYS A 76 -23.91 7.19 -3.76
C CYS A 76 -23.58 5.85 -4.41
N SER A 77 -22.31 5.66 -4.76
CA SER A 77 -21.80 4.41 -5.34
C SER A 77 -21.09 3.54 -4.30
N THR A 78 -20.38 4.17 -3.37
CA THR A 78 -19.67 3.51 -2.27
C THR A 78 -19.43 4.52 -1.16
N PHE A 79 -18.90 4.07 -0.03
CA PHE A 79 -18.47 4.94 1.06
C PHE A 79 -17.17 4.41 1.66
N TRP A 80 -16.48 5.26 2.41
CA TRP A 80 -15.40 4.83 3.28
C TRP A 80 -15.45 5.60 4.60
N LEU A 81 -14.78 5.05 5.60
CA LEU A 81 -14.69 5.63 6.93
C LEU A 81 -13.28 6.08 7.21
N GLN A 82 -13.15 7.32 7.65
CA GLN A 82 -11.94 7.81 8.26
C GLN A 82 -12.16 7.93 9.76
N ARG A 83 -11.43 7.14 10.55
CA ARG A 83 -11.45 7.31 12.01
C ARG A 83 -10.91 8.68 12.37
N TYR A 84 -11.62 9.37 13.25
CA TYR A 84 -11.23 10.68 13.75
C TYR A 84 -11.53 10.74 15.27
N ASP A 85 -10.47 10.81 16.07
CA ASP A 85 -10.57 10.85 17.52
C ASP A 85 -10.86 12.30 17.96
N ILE A 86 -12.14 12.63 18.16
CA ILE A 86 -12.56 13.92 18.73
C ILE A 86 -12.94 13.67 20.18
N SER A 87 -12.15 14.18 21.11
CA SER A 87 -12.35 14.02 22.57
C SER A 87 -12.32 12.55 23.03
N GLU A 88 -13.04 12.21 24.10
CA GLU A 88 -13.09 10.85 24.66
C GLU A 88 -13.93 9.87 23.81
N ASP A 89 -14.62 10.36 22.79
CA ASP A 89 -15.47 9.58 21.89
C ASP A 89 -14.80 9.32 20.54
N ILE A 90 -14.79 8.06 20.09
CA ILE A 90 -14.40 7.72 18.71
C ILE A 90 -15.51 8.15 17.75
N LYS A 91 -15.14 8.94 16.74
CA LYS A 91 -16.00 9.31 15.62
C LYS A 91 -15.37 8.86 14.31
N PHE A 92 -16.21 8.78 13.27
CA PHE A 92 -15.77 8.49 11.93
C PHE A 92 -16.34 9.52 10.96
N PHE A 93 -15.51 9.98 10.04
CA PHE A 93 -15.99 10.62 8.83
C PHE A 93 -16.50 9.54 7.89
N CYS A 94 -17.81 9.53 7.68
CA CYS A 94 -18.49 8.79 6.62
C CYS A 94 -18.43 9.61 5.34
N VAL A 95 -17.54 9.21 4.42
CA VAL A 95 -17.33 9.88 3.15
C VAL A 95 -18.09 9.12 2.07
N LEU A 96 -19.20 9.71 1.60
CA LEU A 96 -20.02 9.13 0.54
C LEU A 96 -19.42 9.48 -0.82
N GLN A 97 -19.12 8.46 -1.62
CA GLN A 97 -18.54 8.61 -2.95
C GLN A 97 -19.62 8.50 -4.02
N GLN A 98 -19.36 9.10 -5.18
CA GLN A 98 -20.16 8.93 -6.38
C GLN A 98 -19.35 8.23 -7.47
N LYS A 99 -20.07 7.75 -8.49
CA LYS A 99 -19.44 7.27 -9.71
C LYS A 99 -18.46 8.32 -10.26
N PRO A 100 -17.31 7.92 -10.80
CA PRO A 100 -16.95 6.54 -11.17
C PRO A 100 -16.28 5.72 -10.06
N ILE A 101 -16.13 6.25 -8.84
CA ILE A 101 -15.54 5.47 -7.73
C ILE A 101 -16.50 4.35 -7.34
N ILE A 102 -16.03 3.11 -7.30
CA ILE A 102 -16.82 1.93 -6.92
C ILE A 102 -16.32 1.27 -5.63
N PHE A 103 -15.09 1.55 -5.23
CA PHE A 103 -14.51 1.02 -4.00
C PHE A 103 -13.42 1.96 -3.48
N VAL A 104 -13.36 2.09 -2.16
CA VAL A 104 -12.30 2.80 -1.44
C VAL A 104 -11.94 1.98 -0.20
N ALA A 105 -10.64 1.81 0.05
CA ALA A 105 -10.16 1.21 1.30
C ALA A 105 -8.85 1.86 1.75
N GLU A 106 -8.67 1.93 3.05
CA GLU A 106 -7.42 2.32 3.69
C GLU A 106 -6.57 1.08 4.00
N ASP A 107 -5.32 1.32 4.42
CA ASP A 107 -4.34 0.30 4.77
C ASP A 107 -3.98 -0.73 3.68
N MET A 108 -4.27 -0.46 2.40
CA MET A 108 -3.96 -1.30 1.25
C MET A 108 -2.77 -0.80 0.42
N ASN A 109 -1.78 -1.67 0.20
CA ASN A 109 -0.68 -1.39 -0.73
C ASN A 109 -1.11 -1.55 -2.21
N VAL A 110 -0.22 -1.20 -3.14
CA VAL A 110 -0.49 -1.24 -4.59
C VAL A 110 -0.87 -2.64 -5.07
N GLU A 111 -0.18 -3.69 -4.61
CA GLU A 111 -0.43 -5.07 -5.06
C GLU A 111 -1.77 -5.60 -4.53
N GLU A 112 -2.12 -5.28 -3.30
CA GLU A 112 -3.45 -5.56 -2.74
C GLU A 112 -4.54 -4.80 -3.51
N CYS A 113 -4.29 -3.54 -3.87
CA CYS A 113 -5.22 -2.73 -4.66
C CYS A 113 -5.44 -3.32 -6.07
N LYS A 114 -4.37 -3.78 -6.73
CA LYS A 114 -4.43 -4.50 -8.01
C LYS A 114 -5.22 -5.80 -7.90
N GLN A 115 -5.03 -6.57 -6.83
CA GLN A 115 -5.78 -7.81 -6.61
C GLN A 115 -7.27 -7.56 -6.43
N ASN A 116 -7.65 -6.53 -5.65
CA ASN A 116 -9.06 -6.15 -5.49
C ASN A 116 -9.67 -5.69 -6.83
N CYS A 117 -8.95 -4.88 -7.61
CA CYS A 117 -9.40 -4.48 -8.95
C CYS A 117 -9.49 -5.67 -9.93
N ALA A 118 -8.60 -6.65 -9.83
CA ALA A 118 -8.66 -7.85 -10.65
C ALA A 118 -9.91 -8.70 -10.33
N ALA A 119 -10.28 -8.78 -9.05
CA ALA A 119 -11.47 -9.52 -8.58
C ALA A 119 -12.81 -8.82 -8.91
N MET A 120 -12.80 -7.50 -9.16
CA MET A 120 -13.98 -6.73 -9.54
C MET A 120 -14.07 -6.56 -11.05
N LYS A 121 -15.11 -7.12 -11.67
CA LYS A 121 -15.31 -7.08 -13.13
C LYS A 121 -15.49 -5.66 -13.65
N GLU A 122 -16.08 -4.80 -12.83
CA GLU A 122 -16.36 -3.40 -13.11
C GLU A 122 -15.12 -2.50 -13.00
N CYS A 123 -14.07 -2.96 -12.30
CA CYS A 123 -12.87 -2.16 -12.12
C CYS A 123 -12.06 -2.06 -13.42
N LYS A 124 -11.85 -0.82 -13.89
CA LYS A 124 -11.15 -0.48 -15.13
C LYS A 124 -9.88 0.35 -14.89
N THR A 125 -9.92 1.19 -13.86
CA THR A 125 -8.80 2.01 -13.41
C THR A 125 -8.70 1.92 -11.90
N LEU A 126 -7.47 1.93 -11.38
CA LEU A 126 -7.22 2.07 -9.95
C LEU A 126 -6.32 3.28 -9.68
N MET A 127 -6.41 3.80 -8.48
CA MET A 127 -5.45 4.73 -7.92
C MET A 127 -5.02 4.20 -6.55
N ASN A 128 -3.73 4.29 -6.27
CA ASN A 128 -3.22 4.04 -4.94
C ASN A 128 -2.40 5.24 -4.49
N TYR A 129 -2.67 5.70 -3.27
CA TYR A 129 -1.89 6.74 -2.63
C TYR A 129 -1.48 6.28 -1.26
N ARG A 130 -0.19 6.04 -1.07
CA ARG A 130 0.38 5.47 0.16
C ARG A 130 -0.27 4.13 0.51
N ARG A 131 -1.33 4.15 1.33
CA ARG A 131 -2.09 2.96 1.74
C ARG A 131 -3.58 3.08 1.44
N SER A 132 -3.99 4.09 0.69
CA SER A 132 -5.38 4.28 0.29
C SER A 132 -5.56 3.76 -1.13
N CYS A 133 -6.45 2.79 -1.32
CA CYS A 133 -6.81 2.21 -2.60
C CYS A 133 -8.16 2.76 -3.06
N TYR A 134 -8.23 3.20 -4.31
CA TYR A 134 -9.44 3.68 -4.96
C TYR A 134 -9.61 2.93 -6.27
N LEU A 135 -10.79 2.32 -6.48
CA LEU A 135 -11.11 1.60 -7.70
C LEU A 135 -12.24 2.32 -8.44
N TYR A 136 -12.14 2.35 -9.77
CA TYR A 136 -13.02 3.11 -10.62
C TYR A 136 -13.61 2.25 -11.75
N ASP A 137 -14.92 2.42 -11.97
CA ASP A 137 -15.62 1.97 -13.18
C ASP A 137 -15.54 3.05 -14.27
N ILE A 138 -14.32 3.36 -14.69
CA ILE A 138 -14.03 4.21 -15.84
C ILE A 138 -12.67 3.81 -16.42
N GLU A 139 -12.58 3.75 -17.74
CA GLU A 139 -11.31 3.51 -18.42
C GLU A 139 -10.43 4.74 -18.33
N TYR A 140 -9.12 4.55 -18.16
CA TYR A 140 -8.15 5.65 -18.04
C TYR A 140 -8.27 6.67 -19.18
N SER A 141 -8.44 6.19 -20.42
CA SER A 141 -8.59 7.03 -21.62
C SER A 141 -9.84 7.90 -21.63
N ASN A 142 -10.87 7.52 -20.86
CA ASN A 142 -12.14 8.24 -20.77
C ASN A 142 -12.19 9.20 -19.57
N ILE A 143 -11.13 9.27 -18.76
CA ILE A 143 -11.04 10.19 -17.62
C ILE A 143 -10.80 11.61 -18.15
N PRO A 144 -11.64 12.59 -17.78
CA PRO A 144 -11.43 13.99 -18.16
C PRO A 144 -10.10 14.54 -17.63
N ALA A 145 -9.41 15.33 -18.45
CA ALA A 145 -8.07 15.84 -18.13
C ALA A 145 -8.02 16.67 -16.83
N ASP A 146 -9.10 17.38 -16.48
CA ASP A 146 -9.22 18.20 -15.27
C ASP A 146 -9.27 17.37 -13.97
N LYS A 147 -9.50 16.06 -14.07
CA LYS A 147 -9.50 15.14 -12.91
C LYS A 147 -8.11 14.70 -12.50
N PHE A 148 -7.11 14.86 -13.35
CA PHE A 148 -5.73 14.50 -13.02
C PHE A 148 -5.04 15.67 -12.30
N LYS A 149 -4.54 15.40 -11.10
CA LYS A 149 -3.68 16.31 -10.33
C LYS A 149 -2.29 15.70 -10.19
N GLN A 150 -1.27 16.54 -10.18
CA GLN A 150 0.09 16.12 -9.83
C GLN A 150 0.15 15.87 -8.32
N ASP A 151 0.57 14.68 -7.90
CA ASP A 151 0.75 14.35 -6.49
C ASP A 151 1.87 13.31 -6.33
N THR A 152 2.95 13.70 -5.66
CA THR A 152 4.10 12.82 -5.47
C THR A 152 3.76 11.67 -4.53
N GLY A 153 3.97 10.44 -5.01
CA GLY A 153 3.67 9.22 -4.23
C GLY A 153 2.28 8.63 -4.49
N SER A 154 1.48 9.28 -5.34
CA SER A 154 0.29 8.66 -5.93
C SER A 154 0.63 7.90 -7.20
N ILE A 155 -0.12 6.84 -7.47
CA ILE A 155 -0.13 6.15 -8.75
C ILE A 155 -1.55 6.00 -9.27
N VAL A 156 -1.71 6.07 -10.59
CA VAL A 156 -2.94 5.70 -11.30
C VAL A 156 -2.58 4.60 -12.28
N ALA A 157 -3.31 3.49 -12.26
CA ALA A 157 -3.04 2.37 -13.15
C ALA A 157 -4.27 1.99 -13.96
N GLN A 158 -4.06 1.82 -15.26
CA GLN A 158 -5.04 1.26 -16.17
C GLN A 158 -4.92 -0.26 -16.16
N LYS A 159 -6.06 -0.95 -16.04
CA LYS A 159 -6.13 -2.40 -16.24
C LYS A 159 -6.01 -2.73 -17.74
N THR A 160 -5.07 -3.58 -18.13
CA THR A 160 -4.79 -3.97 -19.53
C THR A 160 -5.15 -5.42 -19.82
N CYS A 161 -5.33 -6.23 -18.77
CA CYS A 161 -6.03 -7.50 -18.71
C CYS A 161 -6.86 -7.52 -17.42
#